data_AF-A0A926ZFF6-F1
#
_entry.id   AF-A0A926ZFF6-F1
#
_cell.length_a   1.000
_cell.length_b   1.000
_cell.length_c   1.000
_cell.angle_alpha   90.00
_cell.angle_beta   90.00
_cell.angle_gamma   90.00
#
_symmetry.space_group_name_H-M   'P 1'
#
loop_
_entity.id
_entity.type
_entity.pdbx_description
1 polymer ?
#
loop_
_entity_poly.entity_id
_entity_poly.type
_entity_poly.pdbx_seq_one_letter_code
_entity_poly.pdbx_strand_id
1 'polypeptide(L)'
;MGQYIPYTTIKDNGDVYKHTSEYDGSQVGYVKGSSIYNLRHDYLGYAGTDGKVYKNYGSYDDRCVGWVDSTGNVYNKAGNTVFKTTKGVVGAAAYLLLVYLGGVR
;
A
#
# COMPACT_ATOMS: atom_id res chain seq x y z
N MET A 1 20.84 17.07 -0.54
CA MET A 1 20.40 15.80 0.08
C MET A 1 19.21 15.30 -0.71
N GLY A 2 19.33 14.14 -1.36
CA GLY A 2 18.25 13.60 -2.20
C GLY A 2 17.02 13.28 -1.36
N GLN A 3 15.85 13.75 -1.80
CA GLN A 3 14.59 13.44 -1.14
C GLN A 3 14.33 11.93 -1.26
N TYR A 4 14.38 11.22 -0.13
CA TYR A 4 14.09 9.79 -0.10
C TYR A 4 12.58 9.59 -0.19
N ILE A 5 12.13 8.90 -1.24
CA ILE A 5 10.71 8.55 -1.40
C ILE A 5 10.45 7.34 -0.49
N PRO A 6 9.52 7.42 0.46
CA PRO A 6 9.23 6.28 1.32
C PRO A 6 8.78 5.09 0.48
N TYR A 7 9.20 3.88 0.88
CA TYR A 7 8.81 2.64 0.22
C TYR A 7 8.38 1.59 1.25
N THR A 8 7.77 0.52 0.76
CA THR A 8 7.39 -0.62 1.60
C THR A 8 8.08 -1.91 1.18
N THR A 9 8.40 -2.74 2.17
CA THR A 9 8.74 -4.14 1.99
C THR A 9 7.68 -5.01 2.66
N ILE A 10 7.47 -6.22 2.13
CA ILE A 10 6.55 -7.21 2.68
C ILE A 10 7.37 -8.47 2.96
N LYS A 11 7.42 -8.89 4.22
CA LYS A 11 8.08 -10.14 4.64
C LYS A 11 7.22 -11.35 4.30
N ASP A 12 7.82 -12.53 4.33
CA ASP A 12 7.13 -13.79 3.98
C ASP A 12 5.95 -14.14 4.90
N ASN A 13 5.98 -13.64 6.14
CA ASN A 13 4.86 -13.76 7.09
C ASN A 13 3.73 -12.74 6.85
N GLY A 14 3.87 -11.87 5.85
CA GLY A 14 2.90 -10.83 5.51
C GLY A 14 3.14 -9.48 6.20
N ASP A 15 4.12 -9.36 7.09
CA ASP A 15 4.40 -8.09 7.77
C ASP A 15 4.90 -7.02 6.77
N VAL A 16 4.32 -5.83 6.86
CA VAL A 16 4.66 -4.69 6.01
C VAL A 16 5.51 -3.70 6.79
N TYR A 17 6.66 -3.34 6.24
CA TYR A 17 7.57 -2.35 6.80
C TYR A 17 7.62 -1.13 5.90
N LYS A 18 7.55 0.07 6.51
CA LYS A 18 7.80 1.35 5.86
C LYS A 18 9.25 1.75 6.11
N HIS A 19 9.88 2.24 5.06
CA HIS A 19 11.25 2.74 5.09
C HIS A 19 11.25 4.21 4.67
N THR A 20 11.88 5.07 5.48
CA THR A 20 12.04 6.51 5.18
C THR A 20 13.48 6.90 4.87
N SER A 21 14.41 5.96 5.04
CA SER A 21 15.80 6.02 4.64
C SER A 21 16.34 4.59 4.44
N GLU A 22 17.59 4.47 3.99
CA GLU A 22 18.25 3.16 3.82
C GLU A 22 18.49 2.40 5.13
N TYR A 23 18.49 3.12 6.26
CA TYR A 23 18.84 2.57 7.57
C TYR A 23 17.64 2.43 8.52
N ASP A 24 16.43 2.79 8.06
CA ASP A 24 15.22 2.78 8.87
C ASP A 24 14.17 1.85 8.28
N GLY A 25 13.43 1.16 9.16
CA GLY A 25 12.38 0.22 8.81
C GLY A 25 11.48 -0.02 10.00
N SER A 26 10.27 0.52 9.96
CA SER A 26 9.26 0.32 11.00
C SER A 26 8.11 -0.48 10.45
N GLN A 27 7.66 -1.50 11.18
CA GLN A 27 6.45 -2.22 10.82
C GLN A 27 5.27 -1.24 10.87
N VAL A 28 4.43 -1.25 9.84
CA VAL A 28 3.26 -0.36 9.75
C VAL A 28 1.94 -1.12 9.65
N GLY A 29 2.00 -2.42 9.35
CA GLY A 29 0.82 -3.27 9.24
C GLY A 29 1.19 -4.67 8.74
N TYR A 30 0.20 -5.38 8.23
CA TYR A 30 0.37 -6.70 7.65
C TYR A 30 -0.65 -6.98 6.54
N VAL A 31 -0.31 -7.94 5.68
CA VAL A 31 -1.16 -8.48 4.62
C VAL A 31 -1.64 -9.87 5.02
N LYS A 32 -2.93 -10.14 4.82
CA LYS A 32 -3.50 -11.49 4.91
C LYS A 32 -4.31 -11.78 3.63
N GLY A 33 -3.76 -12.62 2.77
CA GLY A 33 -4.32 -12.82 1.42
C GLY A 33 -4.22 -11.53 0.59
N SER A 34 -5.37 -10.97 0.20
CA SER A 34 -5.44 -9.67 -0.47
C SER A 34 -5.79 -8.52 0.48
N SER A 35 -6.10 -8.80 1.75
CA SER A 35 -6.55 -7.81 2.72
C SER A 35 -5.36 -7.16 3.45
N ILE A 36 -5.46 -5.85 3.68
CA ILE A 36 -4.45 -5.03 4.35
C ILE A 36 -4.96 -4.57 5.70
N TYR A 37 -4.13 -4.71 6.73
CA TYR A 37 -4.44 -4.35 8.11
C TYR A 37 -3.35 -3.45 8.70
N ASN A 38 -3.74 -2.53 9.58
CA ASN A 38 -2.78 -1.77 10.39
C ASN A 38 -2.30 -2.61 11.61
N LEU A 39 -1.40 -2.05 12.42
CA LEU A 39 -0.90 -2.69 13.65
C LEU A 39 -1.95 -2.89 14.74
N ARG A 40 -3.10 -2.20 14.66
CA ARG A 40 -4.24 -2.38 15.58
C ARG A 40 -5.21 -3.45 15.09
N HIS A 41 -4.89 -4.15 14.01
CA HIS A 41 -5.73 -5.14 13.35
C HIS A 41 -6.99 -4.56 12.68
N ASP A 42 -7.04 -3.25 12.44
CA ASP A 42 -8.12 -2.64 11.67
C ASP A 42 -7.96 -2.97 10.19
N TYR A 43 -9.06 -3.40 9.58
CA TYR A 43 -9.11 -3.66 8.15
C TYR A 43 -9.15 -2.34 7.36
N LEU A 44 -8.07 -2.08 6.61
CA LEU A 44 -7.93 -0.85 5.84
C LEU A 44 -8.51 -0.94 4.43
N GLY A 45 -8.55 -2.15 3.88
CA GLY A 45 -8.90 -2.37 2.48
C GLY A 45 -8.20 -3.57 1.86
N TYR A 46 -8.26 -3.69 0.54
CA TYR A 46 -7.78 -4.86 -0.16
C TYR A 46 -7.21 -4.57 -1.54
N ALA A 47 -6.37 -5.50 -2.00
CA ALA A 47 -5.92 -5.62 -3.37
C ALA A 47 -6.99 -6.33 -4.21
N GLY A 48 -7.53 -5.62 -5.21
CA GLY A 48 -8.50 -6.15 -6.17
C GLY A 48 -7.84 -7.06 -7.20
N THR A 49 -8.61 -7.99 -7.77
CA THR A 49 -8.16 -8.87 -8.85
C THR A 49 -7.99 -8.15 -10.18
N ASP A 50 -8.47 -6.91 -10.29
CA ASP A 50 -8.39 -6.04 -11.46
C ASP A 50 -7.19 -5.08 -11.43
N GLY A 51 -6.24 -5.28 -10.50
CA GLY A 51 -5.07 -4.42 -10.34
C GLY A 51 -5.33 -3.13 -9.58
N LYS A 52 -6.57 -2.91 -9.08
CA LYS A 52 -6.92 -1.73 -8.29
C LYS A 52 -6.84 -1.99 -6.79
N VAL A 53 -6.67 -0.91 -6.03
CA VAL A 53 -6.63 -0.93 -4.57
C VAL A 53 -7.88 -0.26 -4.02
N TYR A 54 -8.54 -0.93 -3.09
CA TYR A 54 -9.80 -0.48 -2.51
C TYR A 54 -9.69 -0.26 -1.01
N LYS A 55 -10.01 0.94 -0.52
CA LYS A 55 -10.14 1.23 0.92
C LYS A 55 -11.48 0.73 1.48
N ASN A 56 -11.50 0.40 2.77
CA ASN A 56 -12.69 -0.09 3.49
C ASN A 56 -13.71 1.02 3.83
N TYR A 57 -13.26 2.28 3.90
CA TYR A 57 -14.09 3.42 4.31
C TYR A 57 -14.40 4.37 3.15
N GLY A 58 -15.49 5.14 3.32
CA GLY A 58 -16.00 6.08 2.30
C GLY A 58 -17.15 5.51 1.46
N SER A 59 -17.71 6.36 0.60
CA SER A 59 -18.82 6.00 -0.30
C SER A 59 -18.41 4.89 -1.26
N TYR A 60 -19.39 4.08 -1.71
CA TYR A 60 -19.16 2.94 -2.60
C TYR A 60 -18.37 3.34 -3.86
N ASP A 61 -18.71 4.49 -4.46
CA ASP A 61 -18.07 5.03 -5.66
C ASP A 61 -16.63 5.56 -5.41
N ASP A 62 -16.23 5.76 -4.16
CA ASP A 62 -14.95 6.34 -3.77
C ASP A 62 -13.96 5.33 -3.18
N ARG A 63 -14.26 4.03 -3.20
CA ARG A 63 -13.39 3.03 -2.57
C ARG A 63 -12.08 2.80 -3.33
N CYS A 64 -12.04 2.99 -4.65
CA CYS A 64 -10.78 2.87 -5.40
C CYS A 64 -9.85 4.04 -5.08
N VAL A 65 -8.65 3.75 -4.58
CA VAL A 65 -7.65 4.76 -4.17
C VAL A 65 -6.43 4.81 -5.09
N GLY A 66 -6.30 3.85 -6.00
CA GLY A 66 -5.19 3.74 -6.91
C GLY A 66 -5.15 2.38 -7.60
N TRP A 67 -4.12 2.17 -8.40
CA TRP A 67 -3.91 0.94 -9.15
C TRP A 67 -2.42 0.67 -9.37
N VAL A 68 -2.12 -0.54 -9.82
CA VAL A 68 -0.79 -0.92 -10.28
C VAL A 68 -0.85 -1.33 -11.75
N ASP A 69 0.18 -0.99 -12.52
CA ASP A 69 0.33 -1.52 -13.88
C ASP A 69 1.07 -2.86 -13.89
N SER A 70 1.17 -3.46 -15.09
CA SER A 70 1.87 -4.73 -15.31
C SER A 70 3.38 -4.65 -15.06
N THR A 71 3.96 -3.45 -14.95
CA THR A 71 5.38 -3.22 -14.68
C THR A 71 5.67 -2.90 -13.21
N GLY A 72 4.62 -2.88 -12.38
CA GLY A 72 4.72 -2.62 -10.95
C GLY A 72 4.68 -1.14 -10.56
N ASN A 73 4.42 -0.22 -11.50
CA ASN A 73 4.23 1.19 -11.13
C ASN A 73 2.89 1.34 -10.42
N VAL A 74 2.92 2.00 -9.27
CA VAL A 74 1.74 2.24 -8.45
C VAL A 74 1.31 3.68 -8.64
N TYR A 75 0.04 3.85 -9.00
CA TYR A 75 -0.59 5.13 -9.27
C TYR A 75 -1.61 5.45 -8.19
N ASN A 76 -1.66 6.71 -7.79
CA ASN A 76 -2.78 7.20 -6.99
C ASN A 76 -4.03 7.40 -7.86
N LYS A 77 -5.19 7.69 -7.24
CA LYS A 77 -6.45 7.95 -7.95
C LYS A 77 -6.37 9.04 -9.04
N ALA A 78 -5.43 9.98 -8.92
CA ALA A 78 -5.22 11.06 -9.89
C ALA A 78 -4.32 10.65 -11.08
N GLY A 79 -3.76 9.44 -11.09
CA GLY A 79 -2.87 8.96 -12.15
C GLY A 79 -1.39 9.34 -11.98
N ASN A 80 -1.00 9.85 -10.81
CA ASN A 80 0.40 10.13 -10.52
C ASN A 80 1.08 8.86 -9.99
N THR A 81 2.27 8.53 -10.51
CA THR A 81 3.10 7.45 -9.96
C THR A 81 3.61 7.84 -8.58
N VAL A 82 3.37 7.00 -7.58
CA VAL A 82 3.70 7.27 -6.18
C VAL A 82 4.63 6.24 -5.55
N PHE A 83 4.78 5.07 -6.19
CA PHE A 83 5.62 3.96 -5.72
C PHE A 83 5.88 2.97 -6.86
N LYS A 84 6.86 2.09 -6.69
CA LYS A 84 7.11 0.94 -7.57
C LYS A 84 7.27 -0.32 -6.74
N THR A 85 6.54 -1.38 -7.10
CA THR A 85 6.54 -2.65 -6.36
C THR A 85 6.76 -3.84 -7.27
N THR A 86 7.45 -4.85 -6.76
CA THR A 86 7.57 -6.18 -7.41
C THR A 86 6.51 -7.17 -6.91
N LYS A 87 5.66 -6.78 -5.95
CA LYS A 87 4.63 -7.64 -5.34
C LYS A 87 3.24 -7.45 -5.98
N GLY A 88 3.18 -6.80 -7.14
CA GLY A 88 1.93 -6.53 -7.86
C GLY A 88 0.93 -5.72 -7.03
N VAL A 89 -0.37 -6.01 -7.21
CA VAL A 89 -1.45 -5.24 -6.57
C VAL A 89 -1.45 -5.34 -5.04
N VAL A 90 -0.92 -6.43 -4.48
CA VAL A 90 -0.73 -6.57 -3.03
C VAL A 90 0.31 -5.58 -2.51
N GLY A 91 1.43 -5.42 -3.22
CA GLY A 91 2.43 -4.41 -2.90
C GLY A 91 1.90 -2.97 -3.03
N ALA A 92 1.09 -2.74 -4.05
CA ALA A 92 0.41 -1.46 -4.24
C ALA A 92 -0.56 -1.16 -3.10
N ALA A 93 -1.36 -2.14 -2.69
CA ALA A 93 -2.31 -2.01 -1.60
C ALA A 93 -1.61 -1.74 -0.26
N ALA A 94 -0.53 -2.47 0.03
CA ALA A 94 0.28 -2.25 1.22
C ALA A 94 0.80 -0.81 1.29
N TYR A 95 1.39 -0.30 0.20
CA TYR A 95 1.88 1.08 0.16
C TYR A 95 0.76 2.12 0.23
N LEU A 96 -0.27 1.99 -0.62
CA LEU A 96 -1.32 3.00 -0.72
C LEU A 96 -2.10 3.12 0.58
N LEU A 97 -2.46 2.00 1.20
CA LEU A 97 -3.30 2.00 2.41
C LEU A 97 -2.49 2.33 3.67
N LEU A 98 -1.27 1.79 3.84
CA LEU A 98 -0.49 1.97 5.08
C LEU A 98 0.41 3.21 5.07
N VAL A 99 0.89 3.64 3.92
CA VAL A 99 1.89 4.73 3.82
C VAL A 99 1.31 5.96 3.15
N TYR A 100 0.76 5.83 1.94
CA TYR A 100 0.31 6.98 1.15
C TYR A 100 -0.90 7.69 1.76
N LEU A 101 -1.91 6.92 2.17
CA LEU A 101 -3.09 7.44 2.87
C LEU A 101 -2.87 7.55 4.40
N GLY A 102 -1.72 7.08 4.88
CA GLY A 102 -1.32 7.18 6.29
C GLY A 102 -1.94 6.14 7.22
N GLY A 103 -2.44 5.00 6.71
CA GLY A 103 -2.89 3.87 7.54
C GLY A 103 -4.05 4.18 8.47
N VAL A 104 -4.83 5.23 8.14
CA VAL A 104 -5.76 6.00 8.98
C VAL A 104 -5.95 5.49 10.41
N ARG A 105 -5.15 6.13 11.29
CA ARG A 105 -5.33 6.56 12.69
C ARG A 105 -6.07 5.68 13.70
#